data_AF-A0A975CS55-F1
#
_entry.id   AF-A0A975CS55-F1
#
_cell.length_a   1.000
_cell.length_b   1.000
_cell.length_c   1.000
_cell.angle_alpha   90.00
_cell.angle_beta   90.00
_cell.angle_gamma   90.00
#
_symmetry.space_group_name_H-M   'P 1'
#
loop_
_entity.id
_entity.type
_entity.pdbx_description
1 polymer ?
#
loop_
_entity_poly.entity_id
_entity_poly.type
_entity_poly.pdbx_seq_one_letter_code
_entity_poly.pdbx_strand_id
1 'polypeptide(L)'
;MKKIVYLYSMKLSFKITFFLLFIFASTFSFGAISLTKYKPNVVVLEQDYTILIKKIKAKINFLKKQRKKFKTAKKWSPVQEKSYLKQLTTLKMNLKKLGYNEGKELTIQQKIIKLQKQLKYINNSRVNKNAKSGWTQKDDSIYEKKASKLIDSIIKLRMIKE
;
A
#
# COMPACT_ATOMS: atom_id res chain seq x y z
N MET A 1 -21.85 22.34 -73.02
CA MET A 1 -20.66 22.29 -72.14
C MET A 1 -20.63 23.30 -70.98
N LYS A 2 -21.18 24.52 -71.09
CA LYS A 2 -21.09 25.54 -70.01
C LYS A 2 -21.79 25.17 -68.68
N LYS A 3 -22.93 24.44 -68.70
CA LYS A 3 -23.65 24.00 -67.49
C LYS A 3 -22.91 22.97 -66.63
N ILE A 4 -22.11 22.10 -67.25
CA ILE A 4 -21.39 21.02 -66.55
C ILE A 4 -20.21 21.59 -65.76
N VAL A 5 -19.49 22.55 -66.35
CA VAL A 5 -18.39 23.25 -65.67
C VAL A 5 -18.90 24.04 -64.45
N TYR A 6 -20.08 24.67 -64.55
CA TYR A 6 -20.69 25.41 -63.45
C TYR A 6 -21.13 24.51 -62.28
N LEU A 7 -21.64 23.31 -62.57
CA LEU A 7 -21.98 22.32 -61.55
C LEU A 7 -20.75 21.76 -60.82
N TYR A 8 -19.63 21.60 -61.54
CA TYR A 8 -18.37 21.18 -60.93
C TYR A 8 -17.74 22.27 -60.07
N SER A 9 -17.75 23.53 -60.53
CA SER A 9 -17.27 24.65 -59.72
C SER A 9 -18.15 24.88 -58.49
N MET A 10 -19.48 24.77 -58.61
CA MET A 10 -20.40 24.91 -57.46
C MET A 10 -20.22 23.78 -56.43
N LYS A 11 -19.99 22.54 -56.86
CA LYS A 11 -19.64 21.41 -55.96
C LYS A 11 -18.26 21.57 -55.33
N LEU A 12 -17.29 22.14 -56.04
CA LEU A 12 -15.95 22.40 -55.51
C LEU A 12 -15.99 23.53 -54.48
N SER A 13 -16.70 24.63 -54.77
CA SER A 13 -16.95 25.73 -53.84
C SER A 13 -17.68 25.24 -52.58
N PHE A 14 -18.72 24.41 -52.72
CA PHE A 14 -19.43 23.84 -51.58
C PHE A 14 -18.53 22.98 -50.69
N LYS A 15 -17.65 22.14 -51.28
CA LYS A 15 -16.69 21.33 -50.51
C LYS A 15 -15.68 22.19 -49.77
N ILE A 16 -15.18 23.26 -50.38
CA ILE A 16 -14.23 24.18 -49.75
C ILE A 16 -14.90 24.94 -48.61
N THR A 17 -16.12 25.47 -48.81
CA THR A 17 -16.88 26.15 -47.76
C THR A 17 -17.21 25.21 -46.61
N PHE A 18 -17.62 23.97 -46.89
CA PHE A 18 -17.88 22.95 -45.87
C PHE A 18 -16.62 22.60 -45.06
N PHE A 19 -15.48 22.46 -45.74
CA PHE A 19 -14.21 22.15 -45.07
C PHE A 19 -13.73 23.30 -44.17
N LEU A 20 -13.87 24.55 -44.64
CA LEU A 20 -13.55 25.73 -43.83
C LEU A 20 -14.48 25.86 -42.61
N LEU A 21 -15.78 25.57 -42.77
CA LEU A 21 -16.76 25.59 -41.68
C LEU A 21 -16.48 24.49 -40.65
N PHE A 22 -16.05 23.31 -41.10
CA PHE A 22 -15.65 22.20 -40.23
C PHE A 22 -14.41 22.54 -39.39
N ILE A 23 -13.40 23.19 -39.99
CA ILE A 23 -12.22 23.65 -39.26
C ILE A 23 -12.61 24.71 -38.22
N PHE A 24 -13.45 25.68 -38.59
CA PHE A 24 -13.88 26.74 -37.68
C PHE A 24 -14.70 26.20 -36.50
N ALA A 25 -15.59 25.23 -36.74
CA ALA A 25 -16.33 24.55 -35.68
C ALA A 25 -15.41 23.74 -34.75
N SER A 26 -14.38 23.09 -35.32
CA SER A 26 -13.42 22.31 -34.54
C SER A 26 -12.55 23.19 -33.63
N THR A 27 -12.17 24.40 -34.06
CA THR A 27 -11.34 25.30 -33.25
C THR A 27 -12.15 26.10 -32.22
N PHE A 28 -13.43 26.37 -32.49
CA PHE A 28 -14.31 27.08 -31.54
C PHE A 28 -14.65 26.22 -30.30
N SER A 29 -14.75 24.89 -30.44
CA SER A 29 -14.98 23.98 -29.30
C SER A 29 -13.76 23.80 -28.38
N PHE A 30 -12.55 24.16 -28.81
CA PHE A 30 -11.36 24.11 -27.94
C PHE A 30 -11.19 25.36 -27.06
N GLY A 31 -11.89 26.47 -27.36
CA GLY A 31 -11.83 27.71 -26.58
C GLY A 31 -12.79 27.76 -25.37
N ALA A 32 -13.75 26.85 -25.27
CA ALA A 32 -14.82 26.88 -24.26
C ALA A 32 -14.78 25.73 -23.24
N ILE A 33 -13.71 24.91 -23.23
CA ILE A 33 -13.47 24.00 -22.10
C ILE A 33 -12.76 24.81 -21.02
N SER A 34 -13.61 25.51 -20.27
CA SER A 34 -13.44 26.04 -18.93
C SER A 34 -12.05 25.89 -18.31
N LEU A 35 -11.53 27.02 -17.85
CA LEU A 35 -10.71 27.21 -16.65
C LEU A 35 -11.37 26.60 -15.39
N THR A 36 -11.80 25.34 -15.42
CA THR A 36 -11.93 24.58 -14.20
C THR A 36 -10.51 24.40 -13.71
N LYS A 37 -10.21 25.00 -12.55
CA LYS A 37 -9.03 24.68 -11.76
C LYS A 37 -9.09 23.18 -11.44
N TYR A 38 -8.65 22.35 -12.38
CA TYR A 38 -8.33 20.97 -12.14
C TYR A 38 -7.09 21.03 -11.26
N LYS A 39 -7.29 21.16 -9.93
CA LYS A 39 -6.28 20.75 -8.98
C LYS A 39 -6.06 19.28 -9.34
N PRO A 40 -4.89 18.87 -9.88
CA PRO A 40 -4.63 17.45 -10.01
C PRO A 40 -4.83 16.91 -8.59
N ASN A 41 -5.86 16.09 -8.43
CA ASN A 41 -6.00 15.31 -7.21
C ASN A 41 -4.80 14.38 -7.30
N VAL A 42 -3.68 14.80 -6.69
CA VAL A 42 -2.49 13.97 -6.58
C VAL A 42 -2.98 12.81 -5.74
N VAL A 43 -3.41 11.76 -6.42
CA VAL A 43 -3.57 10.44 -5.82
C VAL A 43 -2.15 10.09 -5.43
N VAL A 44 -1.78 10.45 -4.20
CA VAL A 44 -0.57 9.95 -3.56
C VAL A 44 -0.82 8.46 -3.47
N LEU A 45 -0.32 7.71 -4.45
CA LEU A 45 -0.22 6.28 -4.37
C LEU A 45 0.66 6.03 -3.15
N GLU A 46 0.04 5.70 -2.02
CA GLU A 46 0.77 5.25 -0.85
C GLU A 46 1.52 3.99 -1.26
N GLN A 47 2.81 4.16 -1.59
CA GLN A 47 3.66 3.03 -1.89
C GLN A 47 3.76 2.16 -0.65
N ASP A 48 3.41 0.88 -0.79
CA ASP A 48 3.50 -0.06 0.31
C ASP A 48 4.97 -0.36 0.62
N TYR A 49 5.54 0.40 1.54
CA TYR A 49 6.92 0.21 2.03
C TYR A 49 7.04 -0.92 3.05
N THR A 50 6.01 -1.74 3.28
CA THR A 50 6.02 -2.79 4.32
C THR A 50 7.20 -3.74 4.18
N ILE A 51 7.52 -4.17 2.96
CA ILE A 51 8.65 -5.08 2.70
C ILE A 51 9.97 -4.39 3.04
N LEU A 52 10.13 -3.12 2.66
CA LEU A 52 11.33 -2.34 2.91
C LEU A 52 11.53 -2.09 4.42
N ILE A 53 10.46 -1.70 5.12
CA ILE A 53 10.43 -1.56 6.59
C ILE A 53 10.86 -2.89 7.25
N LYS A 54 10.30 -4.02 6.80
CA LYS A 54 10.65 -5.36 7.33
C LYS A 54 12.15 -5.67 7.13
N LYS A 55 12.71 -5.35 5.95
CA LYS A 55 14.14 -5.53 5.65
C LYS A 55 15.02 -4.66 6.54
N ILE A 56 14.68 -3.38 6.72
CA ILE A 56 15.45 -2.46 7.59
C ILE A 56 15.43 -2.95 9.04
N LYS A 57 14.26 -3.37 9.56
CA LYS A 57 14.15 -3.95 10.92
C LYS A 57 14.98 -5.21 11.08
N ALA A 58 14.98 -6.10 10.08
CA ALA A 58 15.82 -7.29 10.08
C ALA A 58 17.31 -6.94 10.15
N LYS A 59 17.75 -5.92 9.39
CA LYS A 59 19.14 -5.43 9.42
C LYS A 59 19.53 -4.85 10.79
N ILE A 60 18.66 -4.05 11.41
CA ILE A 60 18.87 -3.53 12.78
C ILE A 60 19.03 -4.68 13.78
N ASN A 61 18.15 -5.69 13.72
CA ASN A 61 18.24 -6.85 14.60
C ASN A 61 19.52 -7.67 14.38
N PHE A 62 19.92 -7.84 13.12
CA PHE A 62 21.19 -8.49 12.80
C PHE A 62 22.38 -7.73 13.40
N LEU A 63 22.44 -6.41 13.24
CA LEU A 63 23.51 -5.59 13.81
C LEU A 63 23.55 -5.69 15.35
N LYS A 64 22.40 -5.65 16.02
CA LYS A 64 22.31 -5.84 17.48
C LYS A 64 22.84 -7.21 17.92
N LYS A 65 22.48 -8.28 17.20
CA LYS A 65 22.97 -9.65 17.48
C LYS A 65 24.47 -9.77 17.25
N GLN A 66 24.99 -9.21 16.15
CA GLN A 66 26.43 -9.20 15.86
C GLN A 66 27.21 -8.47 16.94
N ARG A 67 26.78 -7.26 17.32
CA ARG A 67 27.39 -6.52 18.45
C ARG A 67 27.41 -7.36 19.73
N LYS A 68 26.29 -8.00 20.08
CA LYS A 68 26.23 -8.88 21.26
C LYS A 68 27.25 -10.02 21.16
N LYS A 69 27.30 -10.72 20.02
CA LYS A 69 28.25 -11.81 19.77
C LYS A 69 29.71 -11.37 19.92
N PHE A 70 30.09 -10.25 19.29
CA PHE A 70 31.45 -9.75 19.36
C PHE A 70 31.83 -9.20 20.73
N LYS A 71 30.89 -8.56 21.45
CA LYS A 71 31.11 -8.14 22.85
C LYS A 71 31.35 -9.34 23.75
N THR A 72 30.54 -10.40 23.64
CA THR A 72 30.74 -11.64 24.40
C THR A 72 32.09 -12.27 24.09
N ALA A 73 32.52 -12.25 22.82
CA ALA A 73 33.82 -12.75 22.40
C ALA A 73 35.01 -11.82 22.76
N LYS A 74 34.78 -10.68 23.43
CA LYS A 74 35.77 -9.61 23.69
C LYS A 74 36.49 -9.09 22.43
N LYS A 75 35.90 -9.28 21.25
CA LYS A 75 36.45 -8.84 19.94
C LYS A 75 35.87 -7.51 19.48
N TRP A 76 35.23 -6.77 20.38
CA TRP A 76 34.50 -5.56 20.04
C TRP A 76 35.33 -4.31 20.33
N SER A 77 35.71 -3.58 19.28
CA SER A 77 36.56 -2.39 19.41
C SER A 77 35.77 -1.08 19.46
N PRO A 78 36.34 0.01 19.99
CA PRO A 78 35.72 1.34 19.95
C PRO A 78 35.41 1.83 18.53
N VAL A 79 36.28 1.50 17.56
CA VAL A 79 36.08 1.82 16.14
C VAL A 79 34.83 1.11 15.59
N GLN A 80 34.66 -0.17 15.94
CA GLN A 80 33.47 -0.95 15.57
C GLN A 80 32.20 -0.41 16.24
N GLU A 81 32.27 0.03 17.50
CA GLU A 81 31.13 0.67 18.17
C GLU A 81 30.71 1.96 17.45
N LYS A 82 31.66 2.82 17.06
CA LYS A 82 31.37 4.06 16.31
C LYS A 82 30.71 3.76 14.95
N SER A 83 31.23 2.79 14.22
CA SER A 83 30.64 2.35 12.94
C SER A 83 29.24 1.76 13.12
N TYR A 84 29.06 0.90 14.12
CA TYR A 84 27.76 0.34 14.49
C TYR A 84 26.73 1.42 14.80
N LEU A 85 27.09 2.41 15.64
CA LEU A 85 26.19 3.51 15.99
C LEU A 85 25.80 4.33 14.76
N LYS A 86 26.76 4.67 13.89
CA LYS A 86 26.50 5.38 12.63
C LYS A 86 25.49 4.63 11.76
N GLN A 87 25.72 3.33 11.53
CA GLN A 87 24.82 2.49 10.73
C GLN A 87 23.42 2.40 11.35
N LEU A 88 23.33 2.27 12.67
CA LEU A 88 22.06 2.14 13.36
C LEU A 88 21.26 3.44 13.30
N THR A 89 21.92 4.59 13.43
CA THR A 89 21.29 5.91 13.23
C THR A 89 20.76 6.08 11.82
N THR A 90 21.54 5.73 10.79
CA THR A 90 21.08 5.79 9.39
C THR A 90 19.85 4.92 9.16
N LEU A 91 19.85 3.67 9.64
CA LEU A 91 18.70 2.76 9.49
C LEU A 91 17.46 3.27 10.23
N LYS A 92 17.62 3.86 11.42
CA LYS A 92 16.51 4.49 12.16
C LYS A 92 15.94 5.71 11.43
N MET A 93 16.79 6.57 10.87
CA MET A 93 16.33 7.70 10.07
C MET A 93 15.57 7.24 8.83
N ASN A 94 16.04 6.18 8.15
CA ASN A 94 15.33 5.61 7.00
C ASN A 94 13.96 5.08 7.40
N LEU A 95 13.82 4.41 8.55
CA LEU A 95 12.51 4.02 9.07
C LEU A 95 11.61 5.23 9.31
N LYS A 96 12.13 6.29 9.94
CA LYS A 96 11.36 7.53 10.18
C LYS A 96 10.88 8.17 8.86
N LYS A 97 11.74 8.23 7.84
CA LYS A 97 11.38 8.72 6.50
C LYS A 97 10.29 7.90 5.83
N LEU A 98 10.24 6.60 6.08
CA LEU A 98 9.21 5.69 5.58
C LEU A 98 7.91 5.74 6.41
N GLY A 99 7.75 6.71 7.31
CA GLY A 99 6.58 6.84 8.19
C GLY A 99 6.51 5.78 9.29
N TYR A 100 7.59 5.01 9.51
CA TYR A 100 7.65 4.04 10.60
C TYR A 100 7.95 4.75 11.92
N ASN A 101 6.92 4.91 12.74
CA ASN A 101 7.05 5.37 14.11
C ASN A 101 7.23 4.15 15.03
N GLU A 102 8.45 3.97 15.53
CA GLU A 102 8.81 2.93 16.50
C GLU A 102 8.06 3.22 17.82
N GLY A 103 6.88 2.62 17.97
CA GLY A 103 6.01 2.86 19.11
C GLY A 103 4.65 3.49 18.80
N LYS A 104 4.19 3.53 17.54
CA LYS A 104 2.76 3.83 17.30
C LYS A 104 1.95 2.72 17.96
N GLU A 105 1.47 2.99 19.17
CA GLU A 105 0.58 2.10 19.87
C GLU A 105 -0.62 1.87 18.93
N LEU A 106 -0.91 0.59 18.67
CA LEU A 106 -2.04 0.26 17.81
C LEU A 106 -3.29 0.87 18.46
N THR A 107 -4.07 1.62 17.69
CA THR A 107 -5.38 2.07 18.16
C THR A 107 -6.23 0.84 18.51
N ILE A 108 -7.26 1.01 19.34
CA ILE A 108 -8.17 -0.08 19.72
C ILE A 108 -8.70 -0.78 18.45
N GLN A 109 -9.12 0.00 17.45
CA GLN A 109 -9.56 -0.51 16.15
C GLN A 109 -8.47 -1.33 15.42
N GLN A 110 -7.22 -0.86 15.40
CA GLN A 110 -6.12 -1.58 14.75
C GLN A 110 -5.76 -2.88 15.51
N LYS A 111 -5.84 -2.87 16.85
CA LYS A 111 -5.70 -4.07 17.69
C LYS A 111 -6.79 -5.09 17.34
N ILE A 112 -8.05 -4.65 17.24
CA ILE A 112 -9.20 -5.48 16.84
C ILE A 112 -9.01 -6.07 15.44
N ILE A 113 -8.67 -5.26 14.43
CA ILE A 113 -8.47 -5.72 13.05
C ILE A 113 -7.38 -6.80 12.99
N LYS A 114 -6.30 -6.63 13.75
CA LYS A 114 -5.21 -7.61 13.83
C LYS A 114 -5.68 -8.94 14.42
N LEU A 115 -6.46 -8.90 15.50
CA LEU A 115 -7.04 -10.10 16.12
C LEU A 115 -8.04 -10.79 15.18
N GLN A 116 -8.87 -10.02 14.46
CA GLN A 116 -9.79 -10.56 13.46
C GLN A 116 -9.06 -11.24 12.30
N LYS A 117 -7.93 -10.68 11.83
CA LYS A 117 -7.09 -11.33 10.81
C LYS A 117 -6.50 -12.65 11.32
N GLN A 118 -6.06 -12.71 12.58
CA GLN A 118 -5.59 -13.94 13.20
C GLN A 118 -6.71 -14.98 13.32
N LEU A 119 -7.92 -14.57 13.71
CA LEU A 119 -9.10 -15.43 13.79
C LEU A 119 -9.45 -16.01 12.40
N LYS A 120 -9.44 -15.17 11.36
CA LYS A 120 -9.64 -15.61 9.96
C LYS A 120 -8.58 -16.62 9.53
N TYR A 121 -7.31 -16.40 9.87
CA TYR A 121 -6.23 -17.32 9.55
C TYR A 121 -6.43 -18.69 10.20
N ILE A 122 -6.76 -18.75 11.50
CA ILE A 122 -6.98 -20.04 12.17
C ILE A 122 -8.24 -20.75 11.65
N ASN A 123 -9.28 -20.01 11.27
CA ASN A 123 -10.47 -20.59 10.66
C ASN A 123 -10.18 -21.17 9.27
N ASN A 124 -9.43 -20.44 8.44
CA ASN A 124 -8.98 -20.95 7.14
C ASN A 124 -8.07 -22.17 7.30
N SER A 125 -7.20 -22.18 8.31
CA SER A 125 -6.37 -23.34 8.65
C SER A 125 -7.23 -24.55 9.03
N ARG A 126 -8.33 -24.35 9.75
CA ARG A 126 -9.29 -25.41 10.09
C ARG A 126 -9.94 -25.99 8.85
N VAL A 127 -10.54 -25.14 8.02
CA VAL A 127 -11.20 -25.54 6.77
C VAL A 127 -10.24 -26.30 5.85
N ASN A 128 -9.02 -25.79 5.67
CA ASN A 128 -8.01 -26.42 4.81
C ASN A 128 -7.53 -27.77 5.34
N LYS A 129 -7.34 -27.91 6.66
CA LYS A 129 -6.89 -29.18 7.26
C LYS A 129 -8.01 -30.22 7.22
N ASN A 130 -9.25 -29.79 7.47
CA ASN A 130 -10.44 -30.65 7.34
C ASN A 130 -10.56 -31.22 5.91
N ALA A 131 -10.33 -30.39 4.90
CA ALA A 131 -10.39 -30.80 3.49
C ALA A 131 -9.27 -31.74 3.03
N LYS A 132 -8.11 -31.78 3.72
CA LYS A 132 -6.90 -32.51 3.25
C LYS A 132 -6.59 -33.79 4.00
N SER A 133 -6.66 -33.77 5.32
CA SER A 133 -6.12 -34.84 6.17
C SER A 133 -7.12 -35.35 7.22
N GLY A 134 -8.37 -34.90 7.14
CA GLY A 134 -9.36 -35.08 8.20
C GLY A 134 -9.06 -34.17 9.40
N TRP A 135 -10.13 -33.68 10.03
CA TRP A 135 -10.07 -32.88 11.25
C TRP A 135 -10.48 -33.74 12.44
N THR A 136 -9.67 -33.76 13.50
CA THR A 136 -9.94 -34.59 14.68
C THR A 136 -10.61 -33.79 15.81
N GLN A 137 -11.27 -34.46 16.76
CA GLN A 137 -11.80 -33.81 17.96
C GLN A 137 -10.71 -33.10 18.79
N LYS A 138 -9.49 -33.64 18.79
CA LYS A 138 -8.33 -33.00 19.42
C LYS A 138 -7.95 -31.69 18.72
N ASP A 139 -8.04 -31.66 17.38
CA ASP A 139 -7.82 -30.43 16.60
C ASP A 139 -8.92 -29.39 16.87
N ASP A 140 -10.19 -29.81 17.00
CA ASP A 140 -11.30 -28.93 17.36
C ASP A 140 -11.09 -28.31 18.74
N SER A 141 -10.72 -29.10 19.75
CA SER A 141 -10.44 -28.57 21.10
C SER A 141 -9.29 -27.55 21.11
N ILE A 142 -8.23 -27.81 20.34
CA ILE A 142 -7.10 -26.87 20.19
C ILE A 142 -7.54 -25.59 19.46
N TYR A 143 -8.37 -25.72 18.43
CA TYR A 143 -8.93 -24.60 17.69
C TYR A 143 -9.83 -23.74 18.58
N GLU A 144 -10.80 -24.34 19.26
CA GLU A 144 -11.73 -23.65 20.16
C GLU A 144 -10.98 -22.88 21.23
N LYS A 145 -10.02 -23.51 21.91
CA LYS A 145 -9.21 -22.84 22.93
C LYS A 145 -8.46 -21.62 22.39
N LYS A 146 -8.00 -21.65 21.13
CA LYS A 146 -7.33 -20.51 20.48
C LYS A 146 -8.33 -19.46 20.03
N ALA A 147 -9.45 -19.87 19.43
CA ALA A 147 -10.49 -19.01 18.93
C ALA A 147 -11.17 -18.23 20.07
N SER A 148 -11.57 -18.90 21.15
CA SER A 148 -12.19 -18.28 22.32
C SER A 148 -11.30 -17.18 22.92
N LYS A 149 -10.00 -17.45 23.09
CA LYS A 149 -9.06 -16.42 23.58
C LYS A 149 -8.98 -15.18 22.68
N LEU A 150 -9.02 -15.37 21.36
CA LEU A 150 -8.99 -14.27 20.40
C LEU A 150 -10.32 -13.49 20.43
N ILE A 151 -11.44 -14.20 20.48
CA ILE A 151 -12.79 -13.62 20.58
C ILE A 151 -12.93 -12.82 21.87
N ASP A 152 -12.55 -13.38 23.02
CA ASP A 152 -12.58 -12.69 24.32
C ASP A 152 -11.73 -11.42 24.30
N SER A 153 -10.55 -11.47 23.67
CA SER A 153 -9.68 -10.30 23.52
C SER A 153 -10.32 -9.22 22.66
N ILE A 154 -11.02 -9.59 21.58
CA ILE A 154 -11.76 -8.65 20.72
C ILE A 154 -12.93 -8.03 21.49
N ILE A 155 -13.71 -8.83 22.22
CA ILE A 155 -14.85 -8.35 23.02
C ILE A 155 -14.35 -7.39 24.10
N LYS A 156 -13.32 -7.75 24.86
CA LYS A 156 -12.69 -6.87 25.85
C LYS A 156 -12.25 -5.54 25.26
N LEU A 157 -11.60 -5.56 24.10
CA LEU A 157 -11.18 -4.34 23.42
C LEU A 157 -12.35 -3.49 22.92
N ARG A 158 -13.47 -4.09 22.51
CA ARG A 158 -14.69 -3.39 22.10
C ARG A 158 -15.47 -2.77 23.27
N MET A 159 -15.31 -3.31 24.47
CA MET A 159 -15.95 -2.78 25.68
C MET A 159 -15.24 -1.55 26.26
N ILE A 160 -14.01 -1.28 25.83
CA ILE A 160 -13.32 -0.04 26.17
C ILE A 160 -14.02 1.08 25.39
N LYS A 161 -14.83 1.89 26.08
CA LYS A 161 -15.35 3.14 25.53
C LYS A 161 -14.18 4.11 25.36
N GLU A 162 -14.01 4.64 24.14
CA GLU A 162 -13.17 5.82 23.89
C GLU A 162 -13.79 7.07 24.49
#